data_AF-A0A3D2PZF4-F1
#
_entry.id   AF-A0A3D2PZF4-F1
#
_cell.length_a   1.000
_cell.length_b   1.000
_cell.length_c   1.000
_cell.angle_alpha   90.00
_cell.angle_beta   90.00
_cell.angle_gamma   90.00
#
_symmetry.space_group_name_H-M   'P 1'
#
loop_
_entity.id
_entity.type
_entity.pdbx_description
1 polymer ?
#
loop_
_entity_poly.entity_id
_entity_poly.type
_entity_poly.pdbx_seq_one_letter_code
_entity_poly.pdbx_strand_id
1 'polypeptide(L)' 'MTLLTAAIAAVIATLVWYFKDSTNEMRIGTLSLMYWGATLMWLVDAVVEYIELKAAYFTPEPVDMLNDFFLGISVVV' A
#
# COMPACT_ATOMS: atom_id res chain seq x y z
N MET A 1 7.60 2.99 3.81
CA MET A 1 6.99 3.83 2.72
C MET A 1 6.06 3.02 1.79
N THR A 2 6.31 1.72 1.62
CA THR A 2 5.45 0.74 0.93
C THR A 2 3.96 0.82 1.31
N LEU A 3 3.67 0.85 2.62
CA LEU A 3 2.31 0.92 3.17
C LEU A 3 1.51 2.10 2.58
N LEU A 4 2.11 3.28 2.55
CA LEU A 4 1.44 4.50 2.07
C LEU A 4 1.14 4.40 0.57
N THR A 5 2.08 3.90 -0.22
CA THR A 5 1.91 3.71 -1.67
C THR A 5 0.81 2.69 -2.00
N ALA A 6 0.75 1.54 -1.33
CA ALA A 6 -0.34 0.57 -1.55
C ALA A 6 -1.69 1.10 -1.07
N ALA A 7 -1.74 1.80 0.06
CA ALA A 7 -3.00 2.36 0.57
C ALA A 7 -3.59 3.38 -0.42
N ILE A 8 -2.76 4.26 -0.98
CA ILE A 8 -3.20 5.22 -2.01
C ILE A 8 -3.68 4.48 -3.26
N ALA A 9 -2.94 3.47 -3.73
CA ALA A 9 -3.34 2.66 -4.88
C ALA A 9 -4.67 1.92 -4.65
N ALA A 10 -4.88 1.36 -3.45
CA ALA A 10 -6.11 0.68 -3.05
C ALA A 10 -7.31 1.63 -3.06
N VAL A 11 -7.14 2.85 -2.53
CA VAL A 11 -8.17 3.88 -2.55
C VAL A 11 -8.52 4.29 -3.98
N ILE A 12 -7.52 4.57 -4.82
CA ILE A 12 -7.75 4.95 -6.22
C ILE A 12 -8.46 3.82 -6.98
N ALA A 13 -8.00 2.57 -6.85
CA ALA A 13 -8.63 1.42 -7.49
C ALA A 13 -10.08 1.23 -7.02
N THR A 14 -10.35 1.45 -5.73
CA THR A 14 -11.72 1.38 -5.18
C THR A 14 -12.61 2.48 -5.75
N LEU A 15 -12.11 3.72 -5.85
CA LEU A 15 -12.86 4.84 -6.43
C LEU A 15 -13.17 4.59 -7.91
N VAL A 16 -12.18 4.13 -8.69
CA VAL A 16 -12.37 3.84 -10.11
C VAL A 16 -13.34 2.67 -10.30
N TRP A 17 -13.22 1.61 -9.51
CA TRP A 17 -14.15 0.48 -9.54
C TRP A 17 -15.59 0.92 -9.19
N TYR A 18 -15.76 1.69 -8.11
CA TYR A 18 -17.07 2.08 -7.61
C TYR A 18 -17.80 3.06 -8.54
N PHE A 19 -17.09 4.04 -9.11
CA PHE A 19 -17.71 5.11 -9.89
C PHE A 19 -17.68 4.89 -11.42
N LYS A 20 -16.73 4.10 -11.94
CA LYS A 20 -16.42 4.09 -13.37
C LYS A 20 -16.53 2.72 -14.05
N ASP A 21 -16.47 1.62 -13.29
CA ASP A 21 -16.48 0.26 -13.84
C ASP A 21 -17.76 -0.51 -13.47
N SER A 22 -18.91 -0.02 -13.94
CA SER A 22 -20.22 -0.64 -13.67
C SER A 22 -20.40 -2.02 -14.31
N THR A 23 -19.62 -2.32 -15.35
CA THR A 23 -19.66 -3.60 -16.08
C THR A 23 -18.56 -4.57 -15.64
N ASN A 24 -17.62 -4.14 -14.79
CA ASN A 24 -16.52 -4.94 -14.24
C ASN A 24 -15.65 -5.62 -15.32
N GLU A 25 -15.54 -5.02 -16.50
CA GLU A 25 -14.83 -5.62 -17.65
C GLU A 25 -13.32 -5.66 -17.42
N MET A 26 -12.76 -4.63 -16.77
CA MET A 26 -11.34 -4.55 -16.46
C MET A 26 -10.98 -5.21 -15.12
N ARG A 27 -11.95 -5.85 -14.44
CA ARG A 27 -11.78 -6.53 -13.14
C ARG A 27 -11.12 -5.65 -12.07
N ILE A 28 -11.44 -4.36 -12.07
CA ILE A 28 -10.82 -3.39 -11.15
C ILE A 28 -11.19 -3.72 -9.69
N GLY A 29 -12.34 -4.37 -9.46
CA GLY A 29 -12.71 -4.87 -8.13
C GLY A 29 -11.72 -5.90 -7.58
N THR A 30 -11.21 -6.81 -8.42
CA THR A 30 -10.17 -7.77 -8.01
C THR A 30 -8.85 -7.05 -7.74
N LEU A 31 -8.48 -6.08 -8.58
CA LEU A 31 -7.27 -5.28 -8.38
C LEU A 31 -7.32 -4.48 -7.07
N SER A 32 -8.48 -3.89 -6.75
CA SER A 32 -8.71 -3.21 -5.47
C SER A 32 -8.48 -4.14 -4.28
N LEU A 33 -9.04 -5.36 -4.31
CA LEU A 33 -8.81 -6.35 -3.25
C LEU A 33 -7.34 -6.74 -3.10
N MET A 34 -6.59 -6.83 -4.20
CA MET A 34 -5.15 -7.10 -4.14
C MET A 34 -4.37 -5.97 -3.46
N TYR A 35 -4.66 -4.71 -3.80
CA TYR A 35 -4.01 -3.57 -3.15
C TYR A 35 -4.40 -3.43 -1.67
N TRP A 36 -5.66 -3.70 -1.31
CA TRP A 36 -6.08 -3.77 0.09
C TRP A 36 -5.40 -4.90 0.86
N GLY A 37 -5.23 -6.07 0.24
CA GLY A 37 -4.47 -7.19 0.80
C GLY A 37 -3.00 -6.83 1.07
N ALA A 38 -2.33 -6.19 0.10
CA ALA A 38 -0.97 -5.70 0.27
C ALA A 38 -0.87 -4.61 1.36
N THR A 39 -1.86 -3.71 1.43
CA THR A 39 -1.95 -2.69 2.48
C THR A 39 -2.05 -3.33 3.87
N LEU A 40 -2.87 -4.38 4.03
CA LEU A 40 -3.00 -5.10 5.30
C LEU A 40 -1.70 -5.83 5.69
N MET A 41 -1.02 -6.47 4.73
CA MET A 41 0.28 -7.11 4.97
C MET A 41 1.29 -6.10 5.50
N TRP A 42 1.49 -4.98 4.80
CA TRP A 42 2.45 -3.95 5.21
C TRP A 42 2.01 -3.19 6.47
N LEU A 43 0.72 -3.18 6.79
CA LEU A 43 0.24 -2.62 8.05
C LEU A 43 0.67 -3.49 9.23
N VAL A 44 0.60 -4.81 9.09
CA VAL A 44 1.07 -5.75 10.12
C VAL A 44 2.58 -5.59 10.32
N ASP A 45 3.35 -5.50 9.23
CA ASP A 45 4.80 -5.24 9.30
C ASP A 45 5.09 -3.93 10.07
N ALA A 46 4.39 -2.84 9.73
CA ALA A 46 4.53 -1.55 10.41
C ALA A 46 4.18 -1.60 11.90
N VAL A 47 3.16 -2.38 12.30
CA VAL A 47 2.79 -2.55 13.70
C VAL A 47 3.86 -3.31 14.48
N VAL A 48 4.39 -4.41 13.91
CA VAL A 48 5.45 -5.20 14.54
C VAL A 48 6.72 -4.37 14.68
N GLU A 49 7.12 -3.67 13.63
CA GLU A 49 8.31 -2.82 13.62
C GLU A 49 8.18 -1.66 14.63
N TYR A 50 6.99 -1.07 14.77
CA TYR A 50 6.73 -0.08 15.82
C TYR A 50 6.83 -0.66 17.24
N ILE A 51 6.41 -1.91 17.46
CA ILE A 51 6.54 -2.55 18.78
C ILE A 51 8.02 -2.72 19.16
N GLU A 52 8.88 -3.02 18.19
CA GLU A 52 10.32 -3.21 18.38
C GLU A 52 11.08 -1.89 18.52
N LEU A 53 10.89 -0.97 17.57
CA LEU A 53 11.65 0.29 17.46
C LEU A 53 11.02 1.45 18.23
N LYS A 54 9.73 1.36 18.59
CA LYS A 54 8.96 2.40 19.29
C LYS A 54 9.07 3.74 18.55
N ALA A 55 9.55 4.78 19.24
CA ALA A 55 9.68 6.11 18.66
C ALA A 55 10.68 6.17 17.49
N ALA A 56 11.67 5.27 17.44
CA ALA A 56 12.66 5.24 16.36
C ALA A 56 12.05 4.83 15.01
N TYR A 57 10.88 4.17 15.02
CA TYR A 57 10.11 3.85 13.82
C TYR A 57 9.76 5.10 12.98
N PHE A 58 9.53 6.24 13.63
CA PHE A 58 9.19 7.50 12.95
C PHE A 58 10.43 8.27 12.46
N THR A 59 11.62 7.79 12.77
CA THR A 59 12.90 8.37 12.33
C THR A 59 13.75 7.33 11.58
N PRO A 60 13.23 6.73 10.49
CA PRO A 60 13.99 5.75 9.71
C PRO A 60 15.15 6.41 8.98
N GLU A 61 16.17 5.63 8.62
CA GLU A 61 17.25 6.15 7.79
C GLU A 61 16.74 6.48 6.37
N PRO A 62 17.26 7.55 5.72
CA PRO A 62 16.80 7.96 4.39
C PRO A 62 16.94 6.87 3.33
N VAL A 63 17.93 5.98 3.44
CA VAL A 63 18.15 4.88 2.50
C VAL A 63 17.06 3.82 2.59
N ASP A 64 16.62 3.49 3.81
CA ASP A 64 15.56 2.50 4.05
C ASP A 64 14.21 3.04 3.59
N MET A 65 13.94 4.32 3.86
CA MET A 65 12.75 5.00 3.32
C MET A 65 12.69 4.96 1.79
N LEU A 66 13.82 5.17 1.11
CA LEU A 66 13.89 5.20 -0.34
C LEU A 66 13.71 3.79 -0.94
N ASN A 67 14.31 2.78 -0.32
CA ASN A 67 14.16 1.39 -0.75
C ASN A 67 12.69 0.94 -0.63
N ASP A 68 12.06 1.23 0.50
CA ASP A 68 10.63 0.97 0.70
C ASP A 68 9.75 1.68 -0.33
N PHE A 69 10.09 2.93 -0.66
CA PHE A 69 9.34 3.69 -1.64
C PHE A 69 9.49 3.10 -3.04
N PHE A 70 10.70 2.66 -3.40
CA PHE A 70 10.97 1.99 -4.66
C PHE A 70 10.18 0.68 -4.79
N LEU A 71 10.16 -0.14 -3.73
CA LEU A 71 9.35 -1.35 -3.68
C LEU A 71 7.86 -1.02 -3.83
N GLY A 72 7.38 -0.01 -3.10
CA GLY A 72 6.00 0.47 -3.14
C GLY A 72 5.54 0.90 -4.54
N ILE A 73 6.35 1.67 -5.26
CA ILE A 73 6.05 2.07 -6.65
C ILE A 73 6.08 0.86 -7.58
N SER A 74 7.05 -0.04 -7.44
CA SER A 74 7.21 -1.21 -8.33
C SER A 74 6.02 -2.16 -8.30
N VAL A 75 5.23 -2.15 -7.23
CA VAL A 75 4.00 -2.96 -7.10
C VAL A 75 2.79 -2.25 -7.73
N VAL A 76 2.82 -0.92 -7.85
CA VAL A 76 1.69 -0.10 -8.29
C VAL A 76 1.77 0.24 -9.78
N VAL A 77 2.97 0.38 -10.35
CA VAL A 77 3.24 0.79 -11.74
C VAL A 77 3.83 -0.37 -12.53
#